data_AF-A0A644YZX1-F1
#
_entry.id   AF-A0A644YZX1-F1
#
_cell.length_a   1.000
_cell.length_b   1.000
_cell.length_c   1.000
_cell.angle_alpha   90.00
_cell.angle_beta   90.00
_cell.angle_gamma   90.00
#
_symmetry.space_group_name_H-M   'P 1'
#
loop_
_entity.id
_entity.type
_entity.pdbx_description
1 polymer ?
#
loop_
_entity_poly.entity_id
_entity_poly.type
_entity_poly.pdbx_seq_one_letter_code
_entity_poly.pdbx_strand_id
1 'polypeptide(L)'
;MEGAGAFVCGEETALIASIMGKRGMPMPKPPFPAQSGLWGKPTVINNVETLASVPFVLREGATAYRACGTETSPGTKTFALTGHVANTGLIEVPFGTTLREIVYNIGGGVTDNAGKITKNDFKAVQIGGPSGGCLTPEMLDLPLDFDSLKSVGAMVGSGGLVVMNKQTCIVKIARFFMQFTQNESCGKCVPCREGTKQMLAMLDDIIAGKATLETLELLEQTARAVQMGSLCGLGKTAPNPVLSTLRYFRDEYEAHVLRKVCPTGECRALAKPEILADKCRGCTACARKCPVGAITGKVKEVHVIDADKCIRCGACKAACKFDAIVGL
;
A
#
# COMPACT_ATOMS: atom_id res chain seq x y z
N MET A 1 -8.75 12.37 -28.21
CA MET A 1 -8.16 11.04 -27.91
C MET A 1 -8.10 10.93 -26.41
N GLU A 2 -8.64 9.84 -25.86
CA GLU A 2 -8.56 9.52 -24.44
C GLU A 2 -7.62 8.31 -24.26
N GLY A 3 -6.98 8.20 -23.10
CA GLY A 3 -6.14 7.05 -22.77
C GLY A 3 -6.96 5.77 -22.57
N ALA A 4 -6.29 4.61 -22.66
CA ALA A 4 -6.95 3.29 -22.60
C ALA A 4 -6.72 2.54 -21.26
N GLY A 5 -6.43 3.27 -20.17
CA GLY A 5 -6.26 2.68 -18.83
C GLY A 5 -4.90 2.00 -18.60
N ALA A 6 -3.81 2.76 -18.66
CA ALA A 6 -2.47 2.30 -18.30
C ALA A 6 -1.74 3.34 -17.43
N PHE A 7 -1.38 2.99 -16.20
CA PHE A 7 -0.76 3.90 -15.23
C PHE A 7 0.62 4.37 -15.70
N VAL A 8 1.40 3.50 -16.35
CA VAL A 8 2.71 3.85 -16.90
C VAL A 8 2.64 4.94 -17.96
N CYS A 9 1.50 5.11 -18.66
CA CYS A 9 1.31 6.19 -19.62
C CYS A 9 1.20 7.57 -18.95
N GLY A 10 1.10 7.66 -17.62
CA GLY A 10 1.26 8.90 -16.88
C GLY A 10 2.73 9.38 -16.79
N GLU A 11 3.70 8.52 -17.10
CA GLU A 11 5.11 8.90 -17.16
C GLU A 11 5.37 9.76 -18.40
N GLU A 12 6.15 10.84 -18.25
CA GLU A 12 6.38 11.88 -19.26
C GLU A 12 6.68 11.34 -20.66
N THR A 13 7.64 10.43 -20.80
CA THR A 13 8.06 9.92 -22.12
C THR A 13 7.14 8.81 -22.63
N ALA A 14 6.55 8.03 -21.74
CA ALA A 14 5.52 7.05 -22.09
C ALA A 14 4.24 7.73 -22.61
N LEU A 15 3.86 8.88 -22.02
CA LEU A 15 2.74 9.70 -22.46
C LEU A 15 2.94 10.18 -23.89
N ILE A 16 4.13 10.73 -24.20
CA ILE A 16 4.49 11.15 -25.56
C ILE A 16 4.37 9.98 -26.53
N ALA A 17 4.93 8.81 -26.18
CA ALA A 17 4.85 7.64 -27.02
C ALA A 17 3.39 7.21 -27.29
N SER A 18 2.56 7.22 -26.25
CA SER A 18 1.14 6.88 -26.35
C SER A 18 0.37 7.86 -27.25
N ILE A 19 0.61 9.17 -27.11
CA ILE A 19 -0.03 10.19 -27.97
C ILE A 19 0.37 10.02 -29.43
N MET A 20 1.61 9.60 -29.69
CA MET A 20 2.10 9.32 -31.05
C MET A 20 1.57 7.99 -31.62
N GLY A 21 0.65 7.30 -30.94
CA GLY A 21 0.10 6.01 -31.38
C GLY A 21 1.07 4.83 -31.20
N LYS A 22 2.17 5.02 -30.47
CA LYS A 22 3.10 3.94 -30.11
C LYS A 22 2.66 3.29 -28.81
N ARG A 23 3.25 2.12 -28.50
CA ARG A 23 3.10 1.54 -27.16
C ARG A 23 3.61 2.55 -26.10
N GLY A 24 2.83 2.76 -25.05
CA GLY A 24 3.14 3.67 -23.93
C GLY A 24 4.29 3.18 -23.07
N MET A 25 5.49 3.17 -23.62
CA MET A 25 6.71 2.73 -22.98
C MET A 25 7.67 3.91 -22.81
N PRO A 26 8.26 4.09 -21.61
CA PRO A 26 9.22 5.16 -21.38
C PRO A 26 10.44 5.07 -22.30
N MET A 27 11.00 6.23 -22.65
CA MET A 27 12.20 6.35 -23.47
C MET A 27 13.39 6.76 -22.60
N PRO A 28 14.62 6.24 -22.87
CA PRO A 28 15.82 6.74 -22.22
C PRO A 28 16.01 8.24 -22.47
N LYS A 29 16.49 8.95 -21.46
CA LYS A 29 16.95 10.34 -21.57
C LYS A 29 18.48 10.31 -21.51
N PRO A 30 19.22 10.99 -22.40
CA PRO A 30 18.78 11.87 -23.52
C PRO A 30 18.26 11.13 -24.78
N PRO A 31 17.56 11.83 -25.72
CA PRO A 31 17.23 13.26 -25.67
C PRO A 31 16.11 13.56 -24.66
N PHE A 32 16.16 14.74 -24.04
CA PHE A 32 15.10 15.20 -23.15
C PHE A 32 13.90 15.72 -23.96
N PRO A 33 12.64 15.54 -23.49
CA PRO A 33 11.45 16.02 -24.21
C PRO A 33 11.49 17.52 -24.54
N ALA A 34 12.07 18.33 -23.66
CA ALA A 34 12.24 19.77 -23.89
C ALA A 34 13.11 20.10 -25.12
N GLN A 35 13.96 19.17 -25.57
CA GLN A 35 14.77 19.31 -26.79
C GLN A 35 14.09 18.63 -27.98
N SER A 36 13.62 17.40 -27.79
CA SER A 36 12.91 16.63 -28.81
C SER A 36 11.93 15.65 -28.15
N GLY A 37 10.65 16.02 -28.15
CA GLY A 37 9.55 15.28 -27.55
C GLY A 37 8.51 14.87 -28.59
N LEU A 38 7.28 15.40 -28.46
CA LEU A 38 6.15 15.05 -29.30
C LEU A 38 6.42 15.40 -30.78
N TRP A 39 6.33 14.39 -31.65
CA TRP A 39 6.66 14.49 -33.09
C TRP A 39 8.04 15.13 -33.35
N GLY A 40 9.00 14.89 -32.47
CA GLY A 40 10.35 15.42 -32.56
C GLY A 40 10.50 16.91 -32.21
N LYS A 41 9.43 17.57 -31.73
CA LYS A 41 9.43 18.98 -31.36
C LYS A 41 9.71 19.17 -29.86
N PRO A 42 10.37 20.27 -29.45
CA PRO A 42 10.46 20.68 -28.05
C PRO A 42 9.10 20.60 -27.35
N THR A 43 9.01 19.81 -26.29
CA THR A 43 7.75 19.54 -25.57
C THR A 43 7.99 19.59 -24.07
N VAL A 44 7.13 20.29 -23.35
CA VAL A 44 7.13 20.33 -21.88
C VAL A 44 5.80 19.78 -21.39
N ILE A 45 5.85 18.82 -20.46
CA ILE A 45 4.66 18.19 -19.88
C ILE A 45 4.55 18.63 -18.43
N ASN A 46 3.35 19.10 -18.05
CA ASN A 46 3.05 19.54 -16.70
C ASN A 46 1.81 18.80 -16.20
N ASN A 47 1.75 18.56 -14.89
CA ASN A 47 0.54 18.03 -14.27
C ASN A 47 -0.60 19.08 -14.34
N VAL A 48 -1.83 18.60 -14.40
CA VAL A 48 -3.02 19.46 -14.42
C VAL A 48 -3.07 20.37 -13.19
N GLU A 49 -2.76 19.86 -12.00
CA GLU A 49 -2.69 20.63 -10.75
C GLU A 49 -1.68 21.78 -10.86
N THR A 50 -0.50 21.51 -11.44
CA THR A 50 0.52 22.54 -11.68
C THR A 50 -0.04 23.63 -12.61
N LEU A 51 -0.63 23.26 -13.74
CA LEU A 51 -1.19 24.24 -14.68
C LEU A 51 -2.38 25.00 -14.10
N ALA A 52 -3.19 24.37 -13.24
CA ALA A 52 -4.31 25.01 -12.55
C ALA A 52 -3.87 26.11 -11.57
N SER A 53 -2.66 26.00 -11.01
CA SER A 53 -2.09 27.04 -10.14
C SER A 53 -1.61 28.28 -10.91
N VAL A 54 -1.23 28.14 -12.19
CA VAL A 54 -0.62 29.22 -12.99
C VAL A 54 -1.53 30.45 -13.13
N PRO A 55 -2.84 30.33 -13.45
CA PRO A 55 -3.73 31.50 -13.52
C PRO A 55 -3.80 32.30 -12.21
N PHE A 56 -3.74 31.64 -11.06
CA PHE A 56 -3.72 32.33 -9.77
C PHE A 56 -2.41 33.10 -9.58
N VAL A 57 -1.27 32.47 -9.87
CA VAL A 57 0.06 33.10 -9.79
C VAL A 57 0.15 34.33 -10.70
N LEU A 58 -0.39 34.26 -11.92
CA LEU A 58 -0.38 35.39 -12.86
C LEU A 58 -1.28 36.54 -12.42
N ARG A 59 -2.41 36.24 -11.77
CA ARG A 59 -3.40 37.24 -11.36
C ARG A 59 -3.04 37.93 -10.03
N GLU A 60 -2.65 37.15 -9.03
CA GLU A 60 -2.38 37.64 -7.67
C GLU A 60 -0.88 37.92 -7.42
N GLY A 61 -0.02 37.43 -8.31
CA GLY A 61 1.44 37.55 -8.19
C GLY A 61 2.09 36.44 -7.37
N ALA A 62 3.39 36.23 -7.61
CA ALA A 62 4.17 35.17 -6.98
C ALA A 62 4.25 35.32 -5.45
N THR A 63 4.29 36.55 -4.93
CA THR A 63 4.31 36.81 -3.48
C THR A 63 3.04 36.30 -2.79
N ALA A 64 1.87 36.50 -3.41
CA ALA A 64 0.61 36.01 -2.86
C ALA A 64 0.54 34.47 -2.85
N TYR A 65 1.00 33.82 -3.93
CA TYR A 65 1.07 32.36 -3.98
C TYR A 65 2.02 31.78 -2.92
N ARG A 66 3.19 32.42 -2.73
CA ARG A 66 4.20 32.01 -1.75
C ARG A 66 3.85 32.35 -0.30
N ALA A 67 2.80 33.13 -0.05
CA ALA A 67 2.33 33.43 1.30
C ALA A 67 1.65 32.21 1.97
N CYS A 68 1.32 31.18 1.19
CA CYS A 68 0.80 29.91 1.65
C CYS A 68 1.85 28.80 1.46
N GLY A 69 1.86 27.78 2.32
CA GLY A 69 2.83 26.69 2.27
C GLY A 69 4.10 26.96 3.08
N THR A 70 5.15 26.18 2.84
CA THR A 70 6.47 26.39 3.46
C THR A 70 7.37 27.26 2.58
N GLU A 71 8.49 27.74 3.14
CA GLU A 71 9.45 28.56 2.40
C GLU A 71 10.01 27.86 1.15
N THR A 72 10.32 26.56 1.28
CA THR A 72 10.85 25.73 0.19
C THR A 72 9.76 25.07 -0.65
N SER A 73 8.54 24.93 -0.12
CA SER A 73 7.39 24.34 -0.80
C SER A 73 6.16 25.27 -0.71
N PRO A 74 6.10 26.34 -1.53
CA PRO A 74 4.99 27.28 -1.51
C PRO A 74 3.73 26.74 -2.18
N GLY A 75 2.59 27.27 -1.75
CA GLY A 75 1.26 26.96 -2.27
C GLY A 75 0.56 25.81 -1.56
N THR A 76 -0.42 25.24 -2.24
CA THR A 76 -1.27 24.16 -1.74
C THR A 76 -1.02 22.86 -2.50
N LYS A 77 -1.46 21.75 -1.89
CA LYS A 77 -1.45 20.43 -2.51
C LYS A 77 -2.80 19.75 -2.31
N THR A 78 -3.27 19.12 -3.37
CA THR A 78 -4.45 18.25 -3.33
C THR A 78 -4.07 16.82 -2.92
N PHE A 79 -4.80 16.24 -1.96
CA PHE A 79 -4.65 14.86 -1.53
C PHE A 79 -5.97 14.09 -1.65
N ALA A 80 -5.89 12.86 -2.14
CA ALA A 80 -7.00 11.91 -2.11
C ALA A 80 -6.88 11.06 -0.83
N LEU A 81 -7.64 11.42 0.19
CA LEU A 81 -7.67 10.77 1.49
C LEU A 81 -8.65 9.59 1.47
N THR A 82 -8.15 8.39 1.78
CA THR A 82 -8.93 7.15 1.79
C THR A 82 -8.41 6.18 2.85
N GLY A 83 -9.03 5.00 2.96
CA GLY A 83 -8.68 3.95 3.92
C GLY A 83 -9.51 4.04 5.21
N HIS A 84 -8.87 3.71 6.33
CA HIS A 84 -9.50 3.60 7.64
C HIS A 84 -9.63 4.97 8.34
N VAL A 85 -10.46 5.84 7.79
CA VAL A 85 -10.66 7.22 8.26
C VAL A 85 -12.13 7.60 8.09
N ALA A 86 -12.69 8.40 9.02
CA ALA A 86 -14.12 8.69 9.04
C ALA A 86 -14.60 9.47 7.81
N ASN A 87 -13.81 10.45 7.37
CA ASN A 87 -14.07 11.26 6.19
C ASN A 87 -13.05 10.93 5.09
N THR A 88 -13.54 10.35 3.99
CA THR A 88 -12.75 10.11 2.78
C THR A 88 -13.12 11.13 1.70
N GLY A 89 -12.18 11.48 0.84
CA GLY A 89 -12.43 12.44 -0.24
C GLY A 89 -11.18 13.13 -0.75
N LEU A 90 -11.38 14.10 -1.64
CA LEU A 90 -10.34 15.00 -2.09
C LEU A 90 -10.27 16.18 -1.13
N ILE A 91 -9.08 16.47 -0.64
CA ILE A 91 -8.79 17.61 0.24
C ILE A 91 -7.72 18.47 -0.41
N GLU A 92 -7.77 19.78 -0.18
CA GLU A 92 -6.71 20.71 -0.56
C GLU A 92 -6.17 21.35 0.72
N VAL A 93 -4.86 21.24 0.93
CA VAL A 93 -4.20 21.79 2.12
C VAL A 93 -2.95 22.56 1.73
N PRO A 94 -2.53 23.57 2.51
CA PRO A 94 -1.21 24.17 2.36
C PRO A 94 -0.10 23.13 2.48
N PHE A 95 0.97 23.27 1.71
CA PHE A 95 2.20 22.50 1.96
C PHE A 95 2.71 22.74 3.39
N GLY A 96 3.23 21.69 4.02
CA GLY A 96 3.65 21.73 5.43
C GLY A 96 2.54 21.41 6.44
N THR A 97 1.28 21.28 6.00
CA THR A 97 0.21 20.69 6.83
C THR A 97 0.65 19.32 7.34
N THR A 98 0.46 19.04 8.64
CA THR A 98 0.94 17.81 9.25
C THR A 98 0.05 16.61 8.92
N LEU A 99 0.61 15.40 8.98
CA LEU A 99 -0.17 14.18 8.83
C LEU A 99 -1.27 14.07 9.91
N ARG A 100 -1.00 14.52 11.13
CA ARG A 100 -1.96 14.56 12.23
C ARG A 100 -3.17 15.41 11.88
N GLU A 101 -2.95 16.59 11.35
CA GLU A 101 -4.03 17.50 10.97
C GLU A 101 -4.89 16.88 9.85
N ILE A 102 -4.26 16.29 8.83
CA ILE A 102 -5.01 15.61 7.77
C ILE A 102 -5.82 14.43 8.30
N VAL A 103 -5.23 13.55 9.12
CA VAL A 103 -5.90 12.32 9.56
C VAL A 103 -6.97 12.59 10.62
N TYR A 104 -6.65 13.41 11.63
CA TYR A 104 -7.53 13.58 12.79
C TYR A 104 -8.48 14.77 12.68
N ASN A 105 -8.05 15.89 12.08
CA ASN A 105 -8.91 17.07 11.96
C ASN A 105 -9.77 16.98 10.70
N ILE A 106 -9.16 16.81 9.53
CA ILE A 106 -9.87 16.76 8.25
C ILE A 106 -10.56 15.40 8.06
N GLY A 107 -9.79 14.33 8.26
CA GLY A 107 -10.26 12.95 8.16
C GLY A 107 -11.23 12.53 9.27
N GLY A 108 -11.35 13.30 10.36
CA GLY A 108 -12.26 13.00 11.47
C GLY A 108 -11.82 11.81 12.34
N GLY A 109 -10.58 11.34 12.19
CA GLY A 109 -9.99 10.26 12.99
C GLY A 109 -10.04 8.89 12.33
N VAL A 110 -9.23 7.98 12.87
CA VAL A 110 -9.04 6.62 12.37
C VAL A 110 -10.21 5.73 12.79
N THR A 111 -10.66 4.88 11.88
CA THR A 111 -11.71 3.89 12.15
C THR A 111 -11.15 2.48 12.31
N ASP A 112 -11.78 1.67 13.15
CA ASP A 112 -11.59 0.23 13.15
C ASP A 112 -12.20 -0.41 11.87
N ASN A 113 -12.09 -1.74 11.74
CA ASN A 113 -12.68 -2.48 10.62
C ASN A 113 -14.23 -2.50 10.64
N ALA A 114 -14.86 -2.12 11.76
CA ALA A 114 -16.31 -1.98 11.88
C ALA A 114 -16.78 -0.55 11.58
N GLY A 115 -15.86 0.37 11.24
CA GLY A 115 -16.17 1.76 10.91
C GLY A 115 -16.32 2.67 12.14
N LYS A 116 -15.96 2.21 13.35
CA LYS A 116 -16.03 3.02 14.57
C LYS A 116 -14.73 3.79 14.78
N ILE A 117 -14.84 5.07 15.11
CA ILE A 117 -13.67 5.93 15.40
C ILE A 117 -12.97 5.47 16.68
N THR A 118 -11.66 5.27 16.60
CA THR A 118 -10.80 4.74 17.66
C THR A 118 -9.55 5.60 17.83
N LYS A 119 -9.28 6.08 19.06
CA LYS A 119 -8.23 7.08 19.31
C LYS A 119 -6.79 6.56 19.14
N ASN A 120 -6.57 5.25 19.30
CA ASN A 120 -5.23 4.65 19.33
C ASN A 120 -5.02 3.58 18.26
N ASP A 121 -5.79 3.64 17.18
CA ASP A 121 -5.82 2.59 16.16
C ASP A 121 -5.05 2.97 14.89
N PHE A 122 -4.48 4.17 14.83
CA PHE A 122 -3.58 4.55 13.75
C PHE A 122 -2.36 3.62 13.69
N LYS A 123 -2.11 3.03 12.50
CA LYS A 123 -0.90 2.24 12.21
C LYS A 123 0.05 3.00 11.30
N ALA A 124 -0.42 3.43 10.14
CA ALA A 124 0.39 4.12 9.15
C ALA A 124 -0.46 4.82 8.10
N VAL A 125 0.17 5.69 7.29
CA VAL A 125 -0.38 6.17 6.02
C VAL A 125 0.56 5.79 4.88
N GLN A 126 0.03 5.20 3.82
CA GLN A 126 0.75 5.10 2.55
C GLN A 126 0.59 6.41 1.79
N ILE A 127 1.70 7.13 1.58
CA ILE A 127 1.73 8.41 0.87
C ILE A 127 2.46 8.28 -0.46
N GLY A 128 1.96 8.97 -1.49
CA GLY A 128 2.57 9.02 -2.82
C GLY A 128 1.99 8.00 -3.80
N GLY A 129 0.86 7.39 -3.44
CA GLY A 129 0.16 6.41 -4.26
C GLY A 129 0.78 5.01 -4.19
N PRO A 130 0.60 4.20 -5.25
CA PRO A 130 0.95 2.78 -5.22
C PRO A 130 2.46 2.49 -5.22
N SER A 131 3.29 3.45 -5.63
CA SER A 131 4.77 3.37 -5.53
C SER A 131 5.33 4.27 -4.43
N GLY A 132 4.46 4.68 -3.51
CA GLY A 132 4.77 5.49 -2.35
C GLY A 132 5.41 4.71 -1.19
N GLY A 133 5.55 5.37 -0.04
CA GLY A 133 6.06 4.77 1.19
C GLY A 133 5.11 4.96 2.36
N CYS A 134 5.34 4.20 3.44
CA CYS A 134 4.58 4.30 4.68
C CYS A 134 5.15 5.36 5.64
N LEU A 135 4.27 6.20 6.19
CA LEU A 135 4.53 7.08 7.33
C LEU A 135 3.92 6.46 8.60
N THR A 136 4.67 6.45 9.69
CA THR A 136 4.32 5.77 10.95
C THR A 136 3.82 6.75 12.01
N PRO A 137 3.36 6.28 13.21
CA PRO A 137 2.87 7.16 14.27
C PRO A 137 3.88 8.21 14.73
N GLU A 138 5.18 7.89 14.67
CA GLU A 138 6.28 8.80 15.02
C GLU A 138 6.39 9.99 14.05
N MET A 139 5.75 9.90 12.89
CA MET A 139 5.76 10.92 11.83
C MET A 139 4.44 11.69 11.73
N LEU A 140 3.53 11.54 12.70
CA LEU A 140 2.25 12.27 12.67
C LEU A 140 2.43 13.79 12.64
N ASP A 141 3.47 14.30 13.30
CA ASP A 141 3.78 15.72 13.35
C ASP A 141 4.78 16.15 12.26
N LEU A 142 5.12 15.25 11.33
CA LEU A 142 5.97 15.58 10.18
C LEU A 142 5.20 16.50 9.22
N PRO A 143 5.76 17.66 8.86
CA PRO A 143 5.19 18.52 7.82
C PRO A 143 5.16 17.80 6.47
N LEU A 144 4.03 17.86 5.76
CA LEU A 144 3.92 17.27 4.43
C LEU A 144 4.39 18.27 3.37
N ASP A 145 5.70 18.41 3.27
CA ASP A 145 6.40 19.14 2.21
C ASP A 145 7.43 18.22 1.51
N PHE A 146 8.01 18.70 0.40
CA PHE A 146 8.91 17.86 -0.41
C PHE A 146 10.19 17.43 0.36
N ASP A 147 10.76 18.31 1.17
CA ASP A 147 12.04 18.09 1.84
C ASP A 147 11.87 17.15 3.03
N SER A 148 10.86 17.43 3.87
CA SER A 148 10.48 16.65 5.04
C SER A 148 10.15 15.20 4.64
N LEU A 149 9.35 15.00 3.59
CA LEU A 149 9.01 13.64 3.14
C LEU A 149 10.20 12.90 2.55
N LYS A 150 11.05 13.59 1.78
CA LYS A 150 12.26 12.99 1.23
C LYS A 150 13.20 12.49 2.33
N SER A 151 13.28 13.20 3.46
CA SER A 151 14.13 12.82 4.60
C SER A 151 13.76 11.46 5.22
N VAL A 152 12.48 11.07 5.16
CA VAL A 152 11.97 9.81 5.70
C VAL A 152 11.81 8.72 4.63
N GLY A 153 12.26 8.98 3.40
CA GLY A 153 12.14 8.04 2.27
C GLY A 153 10.73 7.97 1.68
N ALA A 154 9.89 8.97 1.94
CA ALA A 154 8.58 9.15 1.34
C ALA A 154 8.64 10.24 0.25
N MET A 155 7.54 10.45 -0.48
CA MET A 155 7.45 11.53 -1.47
C MET A 155 6.01 12.04 -1.60
N VAL A 156 5.89 13.32 -1.92
CA VAL A 156 4.64 13.90 -2.44
C VAL A 156 4.47 13.38 -3.87
N GLY A 157 3.95 12.17 -4.00
CA GLY A 157 3.63 11.54 -5.29
C GLY A 157 2.35 12.11 -5.89
N SER A 158 1.42 11.24 -6.28
CA SER A 158 0.12 11.65 -6.86
C SER A 158 -0.86 12.32 -5.88
N GLY A 159 -0.48 12.54 -4.61
CA GLY A 159 -1.38 13.00 -3.56
C GLY A 159 -2.27 11.91 -2.96
N GLY A 160 -2.09 10.63 -3.30
CA GLY A 160 -2.81 9.55 -2.62
C GLY A 160 -2.35 9.36 -1.17
N LEU A 161 -3.30 9.35 -0.22
CA LEU A 161 -3.10 9.06 1.20
C LEU A 161 -4.04 7.92 1.62
N VAL A 162 -3.48 6.74 1.87
CA VAL A 162 -4.25 5.59 2.35
C VAL A 162 -3.97 5.37 3.83
N VAL A 163 -4.94 5.71 4.68
CA VAL A 163 -4.85 5.54 6.13
C VAL A 163 -5.09 4.08 6.51
N MET A 164 -4.21 3.53 7.35
CA MET A 164 -4.27 2.16 7.83
C MET A 164 -4.42 2.12 9.35
N ASN A 165 -5.28 1.23 9.83
CA ASN A 165 -5.48 1.00 11.25
C ASN A 165 -4.62 -0.17 11.76
N LYS A 166 -4.65 -0.49 13.06
CA LYS A 166 -3.83 -1.57 13.62
C LYS A 166 -4.27 -2.97 13.20
N GLN A 167 -5.49 -3.11 12.70
CA GLN A 167 -6.05 -4.35 12.17
C GLN A 167 -5.62 -4.63 10.73
N THR A 168 -4.98 -3.68 10.03
CA THR A 168 -4.44 -3.88 8.69
C THR A 168 -3.10 -4.64 8.75
N CYS A 169 -2.95 -5.77 8.04
CA CYS A 169 -1.68 -6.48 7.87
C CYS A 169 -0.78 -5.73 6.90
N ILE A 170 0.39 -5.27 7.36
CA ILE A 170 1.26 -4.44 6.54
C ILE A 170 1.89 -5.23 5.37
N VAL A 171 2.14 -6.53 5.56
CA VAL A 171 2.68 -7.41 4.52
C VAL A 171 1.67 -7.57 3.38
N LYS A 172 0.38 -7.68 3.69
CA LYS A 172 -0.69 -7.70 2.68
C LYS A 172 -0.79 -6.39 1.93
N ILE A 173 -0.60 -5.26 2.60
CA ILE A 173 -0.57 -3.94 1.95
C ILE A 173 0.61 -3.83 0.97
N ALA A 174 1.81 -4.20 1.41
CA ALA A 174 2.98 -4.23 0.53
C ALA A 174 2.74 -5.12 -0.69
N ARG A 175 2.16 -6.30 -0.48
CA ARG A 175 1.77 -7.26 -1.55
C ARG A 175 0.72 -6.69 -2.49
N PHE A 176 -0.29 -5.98 -1.97
CA PHE A 176 -1.33 -5.32 -2.77
C PHE A 176 -0.73 -4.25 -3.71
N PHE A 177 0.10 -3.36 -3.18
CA PHE A 177 0.75 -2.33 -4.00
C PHE A 177 1.80 -2.91 -4.96
N MET A 178 2.51 -3.96 -4.56
CA MET A 178 3.42 -4.68 -5.45
C MET A 178 2.68 -5.34 -6.62
N GLN A 179 1.51 -5.93 -6.36
CA GLN A 179 0.66 -6.48 -7.41
C GLN A 179 0.19 -5.40 -8.39
N PHE A 180 -0.24 -4.25 -7.88
CA PHE A 180 -0.63 -3.13 -8.72
C PHE A 180 0.53 -2.66 -9.61
N THR A 181 1.69 -2.38 -9.02
CA THR A 181 2.85 -1.88 -9.77
C THR A 181 3.37 -2.90 -10.78
N GLN A 182 3.29 -4.21 -10.49
CA GLN A 182 3.63 -5.27 -11.43
C GLN A 182 2.65 -5.34 -12.60
N ASN A 183 1.34 -5.19 -12.36
CA ASN A 183 0.32 -5.15 -13.41
C ASN A 183 0.48 -3.93 -14.32
N GLU A 184 0.87 -2.80 -13.73
CA GLU A 184 1.08 -1.53 -14.43
C GLU A 184 2.47 -1.39 -15.06
N SER A 185 3.32 -2.41 -14.96
CA SER A 185 4.62 -2.41 -15.60
C SER A 185 4.48 -2.52 -17.12
N CYS A 186 5.10 -1.59 -17.85
CA CYS A 186 5.15 -1.69 -19.33
C CYS A 186 5.99 -2.88 -19.84
N GLY A 187 6.78 -3.53 -18.97
CA GLY A 187 7.59 -4.69 -19.32
C GLY A 187 8.88 -4.41 -20.11
N LYS A 188 9.26 -3.13 -20.30
CA LYS A 188 10.42 -2.76 -21.13
C LYS A 188 11.77 -3.11 -20.50
N CYS A 189 12.02 -2.72 -19.25
CA CYS A 189 13.30 -2.98 -18.59
C CYS A 189 13.23 -4.27 -17.75
N VAL A 190 14.24 -5.14 -17.88
CA VAL A 190 14.31 -6.43 -17.19
C VAL A 190 14.25 -6.29 -15.67
N PRO A 191 14.99 -5.35 -15.03
CA PRO A 191 14.91 -5.19 -13.59
C PRO A 191 13.49 -4.91 -13.09
N CYS A 192 12.74 -4.00 -13.74
CA CYS A 192 11.35 -3.78 -13.37
C CYS A 192 10.47 -4.98 -13.70
N ARG A 193 10.52 -5.49 -14.94
CA ARG A 193 9.59 -6.54 -15.42
C ARG A 193 9.67 -7.82 -14.60
N GLU A 194 10.89 -8.32 -14.41
CA GLU A 194 11.11 -9.59 -13.70
C GLU A 194 11.26 -9.37 -12.20
N GLY A 195 11.93 -8.29 -11.78
CA GLY A 195 12.17 -8.04 -10.38
C GLY A 195 10.89 -7.80 -9.57
N THR A 196 9.93 -7.01 -10.07
CA THR A 196 8.65 -6.82 -9.36
C THR A 196 7.85 -8.12 -9.31
N LYS A 197 7.97 -8.99 -10.32
CA LYS A 197 7.33 -10.32 -10.33
C LYS A 197 7.94 -11.23 -9.26
N GLN A 198 9.26 -11.23 -9.10
CA GLN A 198 9.94 -11.97 -8.04
C GLN A 198 9.59 -11.43 -6.65
N MET A 199 9.56 -10.10 -6.48
CA MET A 199 9.13 -9.47 -5.23
C MET A 199 7.70 -9.86 -4.84
N LEU A 200 6.77 -9.85 -5.80
CA LEU A 200 5.40 -10.27 -5.58
C LEU A 200 5.31 -11.74 -5.16
N ALA A 201 6.04 -12.64 -5.82
CA ALA A 201 6.08 -14.06 -5.47
C ALA A 201 6.63 -14.30 -4.05
N MET A 202 7.69 -13.58 -3.67
CA MET A 202 8.23 -13.65 -2.30
C MET A 202 7.21 -13.16 -1.26
N LEU A 203 6.48 -12.07 -1.56
CA LEU A 203 5.40 -11.59 -0.69
C LEU A 203 4.25 -12.60 -0.58
N ASP A 204 3.91 -13.28 -1.67
CA ASP A 204 2.94 -14.38 -1.68
C ASP A 204 3.38 -15.53 -0.76
N ASP A 205 4.65 -15.92 -0.81
CA ASP A 205 5.21 -16.94 0.08
C ASP A 205 5.21 -16.52 1.55
N ILE A 206 5.45 -15.24 1.84
CA ILE A 206 5.38 -14.71 3.21
C ILE A 206 3.94 -14.79 3.75
N ILE A 207 2.94 -14.31 3.01
CA ILE A 207 1.54 -14.36 3.47
C ILE A 207 0.97 -15.79 3.48
N ALA A 208 1.55 -16.70 2.69
CA ALA A 208 1.22 -18.13 2.69
C ALA A 208 1.92 -18.93 3.79
N GLY A 209 2.86 -18.31 4.54
CA GLY A 209 3.65 -18.98 5.58
C GLY A 209 4.75 -19.90 5.07
N LYS A 210 5.10 -19.82 3.78
CA LYS A 210 6.12 -20.67 3.14
C LYS A 210 7.52 -20.05 3.16
N ALA A 211 7.61 -18.73 3.35
CA ALA A 211 8.88 -18.00 3.35
C ALA A 211 9.78 -18.29 4.57
N THR A 212 11.07 -18.01 4.41
CA THR A 212 12.13 -18.10 5.44
C THR A 212 12.77 -16.74 5.68
N LEU A 213 13.70 -16.62 6.64
CA LEU A 213 14.45 -15.38 6.85
C LEU A 213 15.26 -14.98 5.60
N GLU A 214 15.80 -15.98 4.89
CA GLU A 214 16.49 -15.78 3.60
C GLU A 214 15.56 -15.13 2.57
N THR A 215 14.27 -15.45 2.58
CA THR A 215 13.28 -14.79 1.71
C THR A 215 13.19 -13.30 2.00
N LEU A 216 13.30 -12.86 3.26
CA LEU A 216 13.26 -11.44 3.61
C LEU A 216 14.51 -10.70 3.13
N GLU A 217 15.68 -11.32 3.28
CA GLU A 217 16.95 -10.77 2.79
C GLU A 217 16.94 -10.66 1.25
N LEU A 218 16.52 -11.73 0.57
CA LEU A 218 16.40 -11.76 -0.89
C LEU A 218 15.38 -10.74 -1.39
N LEU A 219 14.25 -10.58 -0.70
CA LEU A 219 13.23 -9.58 -1.02
C LEU A 219 13.82 -8.16 -0.96
N GLU A 220 14.56 -7.85 0.09
CA GLU A 220 15.20 -6.54 0.25
C GLU A 220 16.29 -6.28 -0.80
N GLN A 221 17.15 -7.28 -1.06
CA GLN A 221 18.19 -7.18 -2.10
C GLN A 221 17.58 -6.97 -3.49
N THR A 222 16.54 -7.75 -3.81
CA THR A 222 15.80 -7.62 -5.07
C THR A 222 15.17 -6.25 -5.18
N ALA A 223 14.52 -5.76 -4.13
CA ALA A 223 13.91 -4.44 -4.09
C ALA A 223 14.92 -3.32 -4.41
N ARG A 224 16.11 -3.36 -3.81
CA ARG A 224 17.19 -2.40 -4.09
C ARG A 224 17.70 -2.53 -5.52
N ALA A 225 17.87 -3.74 -6.04
CA ALA A 225 18.30 -3.97 -7.42
C ALA A 225 17.29 -3.42 -8.45
N VAL A 226 15.99 -3.61 -8.21
CA VAL A 226 14.91 -3.04 -9.04
C VAL A 226 14.95 -1.52 -9.01
N GLN A 227 15.09 -0.92 -7.82
CA GLN A 227 15.14 0.52 -7.64
C GLN A 227 16.32 1.16 -8.40
N MET A 228 17.49 0.53 -8.39
CA MET A 228 18.69 1.03 -9.09
C MET A 228 18.65 0.75 -10.60
N GLY A 229 18.19 -0.43 -11.02
CA GLY A 229 18.28 -0.91 -12.40
C GLY A 229 17.12 -0.52 -13.31
N SER A 230 16.02 0.02 -12.77
CA SER A 230 14.84 0.36 -13.57
C SER A 230 15.01 1.63 -14.38
N LEU A 231 14.41 1.65 -15.58
CA LEU A 231 14.53 2.76 -16.53
C LEU A 231 13.78 4.02 -16.06
N CYS A 232 12.50 3.89 -15.74
CA CYS A 232 11.63 5.03 -15.45
C CYS A 232 11.31 5.19 -13.97
N GLY A 233 10.72 6.33 -13.60
CA GLY A 233 10.33 6.64 -12.22
C GLY A 233 9.42 5.59 -11.58
N LEU A 234 8.47 5.02 -12.35
CA LEU A 234 7.60 3.95 -11.85
C LEU A 234 8.41 2.73 -11.41
N GLY A 235 9.30 2.21 -12.26
CA GLY A 235 10.10 1.03 -11.90
C GLY A 235 11.07 1.31 -10.75
N LYS A 236 11.63 2.53 -10.68
CA LYS A 236 12.53 2.92 -9.58
C LYS A 236 11.81 3.05 -8.23
N THR A 237 10.52 3.41 -8.24
CA THR A 237 9.73 3.62 -7.02
C THR A 237 8.81 2.45 -6.68
N ALA A 238 8.57 1.52 -7.61
CA ALA A 238 7.77 0.33 -7.38
C ALA A 238 8.19 -0.47 -6.13
N PRO A 239 9.48 -0.57 -5.76
CA PRO A 239 9.92 -1.25 -4.54
C PRO A 239 9.61 -0.52 -3.22
N ASN A 240 9.26 0.78 -3.26
CA ASN A 240 9.14 1.61 -2.06
C ASN A 240 8.11 1.11 -1.03
N PRO A 241 6.93 0.58 -1.41
CA PRO A 241 6.01 0.00 -0.43
C PRO A 241 6.67 -1.13 0.35
N VAL A 242 7.46 -1.99 -0.32
CA VAL A 242 8.16 -3.10 0.34
C VAL A 242 9.33 -2.61 1.21
N LEU A 243 10.16 -1.72 0.68
CA LEU A 243 11.32 -1.19 1.42
C LEU A 243 10.89 -0.42 2.67
N SER A 244 9.85 0.41 2.55
CA SER A 244 9.33 1.18 3.68
C SER A 244 8.70 0.29 4.74
N THR A 245 7.91 -0.72 4.36
CA THR A 245 7.27 -1.62 5.33
C THR A 245 8.27 -2.58 5.98
N LEU A 246 9.29 -3.04 5.26
CA LEU A 246 10.40 -3.80 5.85
C LEU A 246 11.16 -2.98 6.88
N ARG A 247 11.38 -1.68 6.61
CA ARG A 247 12.07 -0.77 7.52
C ARG A 247 11.29 -0.52 8.81
N TYR A 248 10.00 -0.22 8.70
CA TYR A 248 9.20 0.25 9.83
C TYR A 248 8.41 -0.86 10.54
N PHE A 249 8.15 -1.98 9.87
CA PHE A 249 7.31 -3.06 10.39
C PHE A 249 7.97 -4.43 10.25
N ARG A 250 9.31 -4.49 10.39
CA ARG A 250 10.08 -5.74 10.30
C ARG A 250 9.51 -6.85 11.19
N ASP A 251 9.07 -6.49 12.40
CA ASP A 251 8.47 -7.42 13.36
C ASP A 251 7.23 -8.14 12.81
N GLU A 252 6.42 -7.47 11.98
CA GLU A 252 5.28 -8.10 11.32
C GLU A 252 5.73 -9.12 10.27
N TYR A 253 6.79 -8.81 9.49
CA TYR A 253 7.37 -9.77 8.55
C TYR A 253 7.94 -10.99 9.26
N GLU A 254 8.68 -10.77 10.36
CA GLU A 254 9.24 -11.83 11.17
C GLU A 254 8.16 -12.68 11.86
N ALA A 255 7.03 -12.08 12.26
CA ALA A 255 5.88 -12.84 12.73
C ALA A 255 5.35 -13.83 11.68
N HIS A 256 5.26 -13.39 10.41
CA HIS A 256 4.81 -14.24 9.30
C HIS A 256 5.82 -15.35 8.99
N VAL A 257 7.12 -15.02 9.04
CA VAL A 257 8.20 -15.91 8.61
C VAL A 257 8.63 -16.89 9.70
N LEU A 258 8.89 -16.42 10.93
CA LEU A 258 9.41 -17.22 12.04
C LEU A 258 8.29 -17.91 12.81
N ARG A 259 7.28 -17.13 13.21
CA ARG A 259 6.20 -17.63 14.08
C ARG A 259 5.04 -18.24 13.30
N LYS A 260 5.01 -18.04 11.97
CA LYS A 260 3.95 -18.47 11.07
C LYS A 260 2.57 -18.00 11.56
N VAL A 261 2.50 -16.72 11.97
CA VAL A 261 1.27 -16.07 12.42
C VAL A 261 1.15 -14.68 11.79
N CYS A 262 -0.08 -14.27 11.50
CA CYS A 262 -0.38 -12.90 11.12
C CYS A 262 -0.84 -12.13 12.36
N PRO A 263 -0.11 -11.09 12.82
CA PRO A 263 -0.49 -10.35 14.03
C PRO A 263 -1.90 -9.76 13.99
N THR A 264 -2.40 -9.45 12.80
CA THR A 264 -3.74 -8.88 12.60
C THR A 264 -4.80 -9.91 12.20
N GLY A 265 -4.43 -11.17 11.97
CA GLY A 265 -5.33 -12.25 11.55
C GLY A 265 -5.82 -12.17 10.10
N GLU A 266 -5.35 -11.21 9.29
CA GLU A 266 -5.83 -11.03 7.92
C GLU A 266 -5.30 -12.05 6.88
N CYS A 267 -4.19 -12.72 7.17
CA CYS A 267 -3.61 -13.76 6.31
C CYS A 267 -4.20 -15.13 6.68
N ARG A 268 -5.23 -15.55 5.93
CA ARG A 268 -5.94 -16.81 6.19
C ARG A 268 -5.03 -18.05 6.23
N ALA A 269 -3.98 -18.09 5.43
CA ALA A 269 -3.05 -19.23 5.41
C ALA A 269 -2.27 -19.39 6.74
N LEU A 270 -2.12 -18.30 7.50
CA LEU A 270 -1.44 -18.26 8.79
C LEU A 270 -2.39 -18.37 9.99
N ALA A 271 -3.69 -18.51 9.72
CA ALA A 271 -4.69 -18.71 10.76
C ALA A 271 -4.46 -20.03 11.49
N LYS A 272 -4.56 -20.00 12.83
CA LYS A 272 -4.43 -21.17 13.71
C LYS A 272 -5.78 -21.40 14.42
N PRO A 273 -6.75 -22.00 13.72
CA PRO A 273 -8.06 -22.29 14.28
C PRO A 273 -7.96 -23.21 15.49
N GLU A 274 -8.48 -22.75 16.63
CA GLU A 274 -8.53 -23.54 17.86
C GLU A 274 -9.92 -23.48 18.49
N ILE A 275 -10.30 -24.55 19.20
CA ILE A 275 -11.55 -24.63 19.95
C ILE A 275 -11.23 -24.51 21.44
N LEU A 276 -11.79 -23.47 22.06
CA LEU A 276 -11.68 -23.20 23.47
C LEU A 276 -12.54 -24.18 24.28
N ALA A 277 -11.90 -24.94 25.16
CA ALA A 277 -12.54 -26.01 25.94
C ALA A 277 -13.61 -25.49 26.91
N ASP A 278 -13.39 -24.32 27.50
CA ASP A 278 -14.28 -23.65 28.45
C ASP A 278 -15.59 -23.17 27.79
N LYS A 279 -15.55 -22.80 26.51
CA LYS A 279 -16.72 -22.31 25.76
C LYS A 279 -17.42 -23.39 24.95
N CYS A 280 -16.72 -24.47 24.60
CA CYS A 280 -17.27 -25.52 23.75
C CYS A 280 -18.29 -26.40 24.51
N ARG A 281 -19.56 -26.35 24.10
CA ARG A 281 -20.65 -27.20 24.65
C ARG A 281 -20.80 -28.57 23.99
N GLY A 282 -19.95 -28.90 23.01
CA GLY A 282 -19.99 -30.20 22.33
C GLY A 282 -21.24 -30.44 21.47
N CYS A 283 -21.78 -29.38 20.83
CA CYS A 283 -23.00 -29.44 20.03
C CYS A 283 -22.84 -30.04 18.62
N THR A 284 -21.61 -30.36 18.18
CA THR A 284 -21.26 -30.91 16.85
C THR A 284 -21.54 -30.02 15.63
N ALA A 285 -22.07 -28.80 15.81
CA ALA A 285 -22.40 -27.91 14.69
C ALA A 285 -21.19 -27.55 13.82
N CYS A 286 -20.03 -27.30 14.46
CA CYS A 286 -18.77 -27.01 13.79
C CYS A 286 -18.30 -28.18 12.91
N ALA A 287 -18.38 -29.41 13.41
CA ALA A 287 -17.98 -30.62 12.68
C ALA A 287 -18.86 -30.87 11.45
N ARG A 288 -20.19 -30.75 11.59
CA ARG A 288 -21.14 -30.92 10.47
C ARG A 288 -20.97 -29.88 9.36
N LYS A 289 -20.49 -28.69 9.70
CA LYS A 289 -20.25 -27.60 8.74
C LYS A 289 -18.82 -27.58 8.19
N CYS A 290 -17.95 -28.48 8.65
CA CYS A 290 -16.59 -28.56 8.14
C CYS A 290 -16.58 -29.26 6.76
N PRO A 291 -16.21 -28.57 5.67
CA PRO A 291 -16.25 -29.15 4.32
C PRO A 291 -15.21 -30.27 4.11
N VAL A 292 -14.18 -30.32 4.96
CA VAL A 292 -13.03 -31.24 4.85
C VAL A 292 -12.95 -32.21 6.03
N GLY A 293 -13.96 -32.24 6.91
CA GLY A 293 -14.00 -33.15 8.05
C GLY A 293 -12.84 -32.98 9.05
N ALA A 294 -12.28 -31.78 9.16
CA ALA A 294 -11.12 -31.48 10.01
C ALA A 294 -11.45 -31.31 11.51
N ILE A 295 -12.68 -31.61 11.96
CA ILE A 295 -13.07 -31.41 13.36
C ILE A 295 -13.55 -32.74 13.93
N THR A 296 -12.94 -33.16 15.03
CA THR A 296 -13.27 -34.38 15.76
C THR A 296 -13.86 -34.03 17.13
N GLY A 297 -14.72 -34.91 17.66
CA GLY A 297 -15.38 -34.73 18.97
C GLY A 297 -16.74 -35.40 19.01
N LYS A 298 -17.14 -35.92 20.18
CA LYS A 298 -18.46 -36.49 20.41
C LYS A 298 -19.43 -35.47 20.98
N VAL A 299 -20.71 -35.82 20.98
CA VAL A 299 -21.77 -35.02 21.61
C VAL A 299 -21.44 -34.83 23.09
N LYS A 300 -21.53 -33.58 23.59
CA LYS A 300 -21.15 -33.16 24.96
C LYS A 300 -19.65 -33.21 25.29
N GLU A 301 -18.77 -33.48 24.31
CA GLU A 301 -17.31 -33.40 24.50
C GLU A 301 -16.73 -32.16 23.80
N VAL A 302 -15.57 -31.69 24.28
CA VAL A 302 -14.81 -30.62 23.62
C VAL A 302 -14.33 -31.12 22.26
N HIS A 303 -14.56 -30.34 21.22
CA HIS A 303 -14.14 -30.68 19.87
C HIS A 303 -12.73 -30.18 19.61
N VAL A 304 -11.99 -30.85 18.72
CA VAL A 304 -10.61 -30.51 18.36
C VAL A 304 -10.52 -30.33 16.85
N ILE A 305 -9.74 -29.34 16.42
CA ILE A 305 -9.48 -29.08 15.00
C ILE A 305 -8.15 -29.74 14.63
N ASP A 306 -8.20 -30.61 13.63
CA ASP A 306 -7.04 -31.21 12.96
C ASP A 306 -6.42 -30.16 12.03
N ALA A 307 -5.26 -29.64 12.42
CA ALA A 307 -4.58 -28.56 11.70
C ALA A 307 -4.12 -28.97 10.29
N ASP A 308 -3.83 -30.26 10.07
CA ASP A 308 -3.33 -30.78 8.79
C ASP A 308 -4.46 -30.90 7.77
N LYS A 309 -5.68 -31.23 8.23
CA LYS A 309 -6.87 -31.26 7.36
C LYS A 309 -7.52 -29.90 7.20
N CYS A 310 -7.30 -28.96 8.12
CA CYS A 310 -8.02 -27.70 8.14
C CYS A 310 -7.59 -26.78 6.99
N ILE A 311 -8.52 -26.49 6.08
CA ILE A 311 -8.34 -25.50 5.01
C ILE A 311 -8.61 -24.05 5.46
N ARG A 312 -8.81 -23.81 6.77
CA ARG A 312 -8.96 -22.47 7.38
C ARG A 312 -10.09 -21.62 6.74
N CYS A 313 -11.19 -22.27 6.36
CA CYS A 313 -12.30 -21.63 5.63
C CYS A 313 -13.24 -20.78 6.51
N GLY A 314 -13.15 -20.87 7.84
CA GLY A 314 -14.00 -20.10 8.76
C GLY A 314 -15.43 -20.63 8.95
N ALA A 315 -15.87 -21.64 8.19
CA ALA A 315 -17.23 -22.17 8.27
C ALA A 315 -17.61 -22.66 9.67
N CYS A 316 -16.65 -23.25 10.40
CA CYS A 316 -16.85 -23.69 11.77
C CYS A 316 -17.09 -22.51 12.74
N LYS A 317 -16.34 -21.41 12.58
CA LYS A 317 -16.48 -20.18 13.40
C LYS A 317 -17.86 -19.56 13.20
N ALA A 318 -18.30 -19.40 11.95
CA ALA A 318 -19.64 -18.88 11.63
C ALA A 318 -20.78 -19.76 12.18
N ALA A 319 -20.57 -21.08 12.29
CA ALA A 319 -21.57 -22.00 12.84
C ALA A 319 -21.62 -22.02 14.38
N CYS A 320 -20.58 -21.52 15.06
CA CYS A 320 -20.48 -21.60 16.52
C CYS A 320 -21.26 -20.47 17.18
N LYS A 321 -22.36 -20.81 17.86
CA LYS A 321 -23.16 -19.84 18.63
C LYS A 321 -22.58 -19.49 20.01
N PHE A 322 -21.44 -20.08 20.37
CA PHE A 322 -20.83 -19.96 21.70
C PHE A 322 -19.48 -19.23 21.66
N ASP A 323 -19.08 -18.71 20.50
CA ASP A 323 -17.78 -18.06 20.27
C ASP A 323 -16.59 -18.89 20.79
N ALA A 324 -16.70 -20.22 20.65
CA ALA A 324 -15.70 -21.17 21.13
C ALA A 324 -14.55 -21.37 20.13
N ILE A 325 -14.65 -20.85 18.90
CA ILE A 325 -13.62 -21.00 17.86
C ILE A 325 -12.85 -19.69 17.71
N VAL A 326 -11.54 -19.76 17.92
CA VAL A 326 -10.61 -18.62 17.83
C VAL A 326 -9.56 -18.86 16.74
N GLY A 327 -8.75 -17.83 16.44
CA GLY A 327 -7.63 -17.94 15.51
C GLY A 327 -8.02 -18.04 14.02
N LEU A 328 -9.24 -17.62 13.67
CA LEU A 328 -9.81 -17.51 12.32
C LEU A 328 -10.39 -16.12 12.07
#